data_AF-A0A8D1H603-F1
#
_entry.id   AF-A0A8D1H603-F1
#
_cell.length_a   1.000
_cell.length_b   1.000
_cell.length_c   1.000
_cell.angle_alpha   90.00
_cell.angle_beta   90.00
_cell.angle_gamma   90.00
#
_symmetry.space_group_name_H-M   'P 1'
#
loop_
_entity.id
_entity.type
_entity.pdbx_description
1 polymer ?
#
loop_
_entity_poly.entity_id
_entity_poly.type
_entity_poly.pdbx_seq_one_letter_code
_entity_poly.pdbx_strand_id
1 'polypeptide(L)'
;MLNLQVPLTATAGEEVTVTLDVATQLRECVVIASYLTSDILIDGGFNYKYTSCLCDDYPRKFFWDFQTNNKSMVITAMVDIIRQLGICPQDQAVIPIAANRFYSSRRLTVV
;
A
#
# COMPACT_ATOMS: atom_id res chain seq x y z
N MET A 1 -3.03 -0.64 11.72
CA MET A 1 -4.27 -1.03 11.01
C MET A 1 -4.08 -0.79 9.53
N LEU A 2 -4.48 -1.76 8.70
CA LEU A 2 -4.45 -1.67 7.25
C LEU A 2 -5.87 -1.86 6.71
N ASN A 3 -6.33 -0.95 5.87
CA ASN A 3 -7.61 -1.06 5.18
C ASN A 3 -7.38 -0.97 3.68
N LEU A 4 -7.36 -2.12 3.01
CA LEU A 4 -7.21 -2.20 1.56
C LEU A 4 -8.60 -2.27 0.91
N GLN A 5 -8.86 -1.29 0.04
CA GLN A 5 -10.06 -1.20 -0.78
C GLN A 5 -9.70 -1.43 -2.24
N VAL A 6 -10.29 -2.47 -2.82
CA VAL A 6 -10.14 -2.86 -4.22
C VAL A 6 -11.55 -3.06 -4.77
N PRO A 7 -11.89 -2.59 -5.99
CA PRO A 7 -13.15 -2.92 -6.64
C PRO A 7 -13.34 -4.44 -6.69
N LEU A 8 -14.56 -4.91 -6.46
CA LEU A 8 -14.84 -6.35 -6.53
C LEU A 8 -14.73 -6.87 -7.96
N THR A 9 -15.20 -6.05 -8.91
CA THR A 9 -15.25 -6.36 -10.33
C THR A 9 -14.76 -5.17 -11.16
N ALA A 10 -14.17 -5.45 -12.33
CA ALA A 10 -13.84 -4.47 -13.37
C ALA A 10 -13.96 -5.11 -14.75
N THR A 11 -14.11 -4.30 -15.78
CA THR A 11 -14.09 -4.73 -17.18
C THR A 11 -12.65 -4.79 -17.69
N ALA A 12 -12.33 -5.69 -18.61
CA ALA A 12 -11.00 -5.75 -19.21
C ALA A 12 -10.61 -4.40 -19.85
N GLY A 13 -9.46 -3.84 -19.46
CA GLY A 13 -8.98 -2.53 -19.92
C GLY A 13 -9.66 -1.34 -19.26
N GLU A 14 -10.41 -1.55 -18.17
CA GLU A 14 -10.94 -0.48 -17.34
C GLU A 14 -9.84 0.07 -16.41
N GLU A 15 -9.82 1.40 -16.21
CA GLU A 15 -9.01 2.04 -15.19
C GLU A 15 -9.65 1.84 -13.82
N VAL A 16 -8.88 1.30 -12.87
CA VAL A 16 -9.34 1.10 -11.50
C VAL A 16 -8.45 1.85 -10.52
N THR A 17 -9.07 2.31 -9.44
CA THR A 17 -8.38 2.91 -8.29
C THR A 17 -8.37 1.93 -7.14
N VAL A 18 -7.18 1.61 -6.64
CA VAL A 18 -6.98 0.88 -5.39
C VAL A 18 -6.57 1.86 -4.29
N THR A 19 -7.19 1.74 -3.13
CA THR A 19 -6.92 2.61 -1.98
C THR A 19 -6.41 1.82 -0.79
N LEU A 20 -5.39 2.33 -0.11
CA LEU A 20 -4.90 1.79 1.16
C LEU A 20 -4.90 2.86 2.24
N ASP A 21 -5.71 2.66 3.29
CA ASP A 21 -5.59 3.43 4.53
C ASP A 21 -4.65 2.71 5.51
N VAL A 22 -3.66 3.43 6.02
CA VAL A 22 -2.65 2.94 6.97
C VAL A 22 -2.68 3.82 8.22
N ALA A 23 -2.89 3.20 9.37
CA ALA A 23 -2.82 3.87 10.67
C ALA A 23 -1.98 3.04 11.64
N THR A 24 -1.37 3.69 12.63
CA THR A 24 -0.58 3.02 13.69
C THR A 24 -1.11 3.39 15.07
N GLN A 25 -0.80 2.55 16.06
CA GLN A 25 -1.00 2.84 17.49
C GLN A 25 0.34 3.04 18.21
N LEU A 26 1.44 3.05 17.46
CA LEU A 26 2.76 3.39 18.00
C LEU A 26 2.77 4.89 18.33
N ARG A 27 3.24 5.21 19.53
CA ARG A 27 3.44 6.60 19.96
C ARG A 27 4.54 7.32 19.17
N GLU A 28 5.49 6.54 18.65
CA GLU A 28 6.59 7.05 17.85
C GLU A 28 6.29 6.84 16.36
N CYS A 29 6.71 7.79 15.53
CA CYS A 29 6.54 7.70 14.09
C CYS A 29 7.44 6.63 13.47
N VAL A 30 7.03 6.11 12.32
CA VAL A 30 7.77 5.10 11.54
C VAL A 30 7.83 5.51 10.07
N VAL A 31 8.94 5.20 9.40
CA VAL A 31 9.04 5.39 7.94
C VAL A 31 8.51 4.15 7.24
N ILE A 32 7.46 4.31 6.45
CA ILE A 32 6.83 3.22 5.71
C ILE A 32 7.06 3.34 4.21
N ALA A 33 7.32 2.21 3.56
CA ALA A 33 7.22 2.01 2.13
C ALA A 33 5.99 1.16 1.82
N SER A 34 5.05 1.71 1.05
CA SER A 34 3.80 1.06 0.65
C SER A 34 3.78 0.78 -0.85
N TYR A 35 3.46 -0.44 -1.24
CA TYR A 35 3.43 -0.87 -2.65
C TYR A 35 2.46 -2.02 -2.85
N LEU A 36 2.00 -2.21 -4.10
CA LEU A 36 1.15 -3.33 -4.47
C LEU A 36 1.98 -4.47 -5.07
N THR A 37 1.46 -5.68 -4.91
CA THR A 37 1.94 -6.90 -5.57
C THR A 37 0.73 -7.69 -6.08
N SER A 38 0.92 -8.47 -7.14
CA SER A 38 -0.13 -9.26 -7.76
C SER A 38 0.39 -10.64 -8.17
N ASP A 39 -0.51 -11.60 -8.32
CA ASP A 39 -0.24 -12.93 -8.88
C ASP A 39 -0.05 -12.90 -10.41
N ILE A 40 -0.38 -11.78 -11.05
CA ILE A 40 -0.09 -11.51 -12.46
C ILE A 40 0.70 -10.21 -12.62
N LEU A 41 1.36 -10.05 -13.77
CA LEU A 41 2.02 -8.79 -14.13
C LEU A 41 0.97 -7.74 -14.48
N ILE A 42 1.14 -6.54 -13.94
CA ILE A 42 0.31 -5.36 -14.20
C ILE A 42 1.27 -4.19 -14.40
N ASP A 43 1.12 -3.47 -15.50
CA ASP A 43 2.00 -2.36 -15.86
C ASP A 43 1.46 -1.01 -15.38
N GLY A 44 2.28 0.02 -15.51
CA GLY A 44 1.89 1.40 -15.22
C GLY A 44 1.79 1.71 -13.73
N GLY A 45 0.75 2.45 -13.34
CA GLY A 45 0.59 3.01 -12.00
C GLY A 45 0.56 1.98 -10.87
N PHE A 46 0.23 0.73 -11.17
CA PHE A 46 0.23 -0.38 -10.21
C PHE A 46 1.59 -0.53 -9.48
N ASN A 47 2.69 -0.30 -10.19
CA ASN A 47 4.05 -0.53 -9.67
C ASN A 47 4.60 0.63 -8.82
N TYR A 48 3.79 1.68 -8.59
CA TYR A 48 4.23 2.83 -7.81
C TYR A 48 4.51 2.42 -6.35
N LYS A 49 5.59 2.97 -5.79
CA LYS A 49 5.99 2.76 -4.39
C LYS A 49 5.95 4.09 -3.65
N TYR A 50 5.07 4.19 -2.67
CA TYR A 50 5.00 5.36 -1.79
C TYR A 50 5.95 5.19 -0.62
N THR A 51 6.69 6.24 -0.27
CA THR A 51 7.42 6.33 1.00
C THR A 51 6.88 7.50 1.79
N SER A 52 6.54 7.30 3.06
CA SER A 52 6.03 8.38 3.92
C SER A 52 6.29 8.13 5.40
N CYS A 53 6.25 9.20 6.19
CA CYS A 53 6.27 9.11 7.64
C CYS A 53 4.85 8.83 8.17
N LEU A 54 4.67 7.74 8.92
CA LEU A 54 3.42 7.37 9.57
C LEU A 54 3.51 7.61 11.07
N CYS A 55 2.57 8.37 11.62
CA CYS A 55 2.41 8.65 13.05
C CYS A 55 0.99 8.28 13.49
N ASP A 56 0.72 8.19 14.80
CA ASP A 56 -0.60 7.82 15.33
C ASP A 56 -1.66 8.90 15.09
N ASP A 57 -1.26 10.16 15.17
CA ASP A 57 -2.08 11.36 14.88
C ASP A 57 -2.14 11.71 13.39
N TYR A 58 -1.32 11.07 12.56
CA TYR A 58 -1.20 11.36 11.13
C TYR A 58 -1.25 10.07 10.28
N PRO A 59 -2.45 9.48 10.12
CA PRO A 59 -2.64 8.31 9.26
C PRO A 59 -2.40 8.65 7.78
N ARG A 60 -2.09 7.63 6.99
CA ARG A 60 -1.78 7.77 5.56
C ARG A 60 -2.82 7.09 4.69
N LYS A 61 -3.10 7.71 3.56
CA LYS A 61 -3.95 7.17 2.51
C LYS A 61 -3.21 7.20 1.19
N PHE A 62 -3.13 6.05 0.53
CA PHE A 62 -2.44 5.89 -0.74
C PHE A 62 -3.42 5.43 -1.82
N PHE A 63 -3.13 5.81 -3.07
CA PHE A 63 -3.97 5.56 -4.22
C PHE A 63 -3.11 5.00 -5.34
N TRP A 64 -3.58 3.95 -6.01
CA TRP A 64 -2.97 3.43 -7.23
C TRP A 64 -4.03 3.40 -8.31
N ASP A 65 -3.81 4.16 -9.38
CA ASP A 65 -4.64 4.14 -10.57
C ASP A 65 -3.92 3.36 -11.66
N PHE A 66 -4.56 2.32 -12.19
CA PHE A 66 -3.98 1.49 -13.23
C PHE A 66 -5.04 0.82 -14.10
N GLN A 67 -4.63 0.46 -15.31
CA GLN A 67 -5.46 -0.23 -16.27
C GLN A 67 -5.49 -1.73 -15.96
N THR A 68 -6.68 -2.31 -15.94
CA THR A 68 -6.86 -3.76 -15.69
C THR A 68 -6.54 -4.59 -16.93
N ASN A 69 -6.00 -5.79 -16.69
CA ASN A 69 -5.76 -6.78 -17.72
C ASN A 69 -7.00 -7.65 -17.95
N ASN A 70 -6.98 -8.51 -18.97
CA ASN A 70 -8.07 -9.45 -19.29
C ASN A 70 -8.19 -10.64 -18.31
N LYS A 71 -7.56 -10.56 -17.13
CA LYS A 71 -7.48 -11.64 -16.15
C LYS A 71 -7.80 -11.11 -14.76
N SER A 72 -8.60 -11.88 -14.02
CA SER A 72 -8.80 -11.68 -12.59
C SER A 72 -7.48 -11.83 -11.84
N MET A 73 -7.32 -11.11 -10.72
CA MET A 73 -6.05 -10.99 -10.01
C MET A 73 -6.25 -10.86 -8.49
N VAL A 74 -5.23 -11.25 -7.72
CA VAL A 74 -5.15 -11.04 -6.28
C VAL A 74 -4.17 -9.91 -6.01
N ILE A 75 -4.68 -8.77 -5.56
CA ILE A 75 -3.89 -7.60 -5.22
C ILE A 75 -3.54 -7.67 -3.73
N THR A 76 -2.25 -7.60 -3.43
CA THR A 76 -1.74 -7.53 -2.07
C THR A 76 -1.03 -6.22 -1.85
N ALA A 77 -1.53 -5.41 -0.93
CA ALA A 77 -0.85 -4.21 -0.46
C ALA A 77 0.17 -4.59 0.62
N MET A 78 1.42 -4.19 0.40
CA MET A 78 2.55 -4.40 1.30
C MET A 78 2.90 -3.07 1.97
N VAL A 79 3.17 -3.10 3.27
CA VAL A 79 3.67 -1.97 4.06
C VAL A 79 4.91 -2.42 4.82
N ASP A 80 6.05 -1.91 4.39
CA ASP A 80 7.35 -2.19 4.99
C ASP A 80 7.83 -0.99 5.82
N ILE A 81 8.19 -1.22 7.07
CA ILE A 81 8.87 -0.24 7.91
C ILE A 81 10.36 -0.28 7.58
N ILE A 82 10.90 0.81 7.03
CA ILE A 82 12.24 0.89 6.46
C ILE A 82 13.13 1.93 7.16
N ARG A 83 14.45 1.81 6.97
CA ARG A 83 15.45 2.78 7.44
C ARG A 83 15.79 3.75 6.32
N GLN A 84 14.98 4.80 6.16
CA GLN A 84 15.24 5.86 5.19
C GLN A 84 15.19 7.23 5.87
N LEU A 85 16.27 8.00 5.70
CA LEU A 85 16.40 9.36 6.21
C LEU A 85 15.65 10.36 5.32
N GLY A 86 15.35 11.54 5.86
CA GLY A 86 14.69 12.65 5.17
C GLY A 86 13.18 12.48 4.99
N ILE A 87 12.56 11.49 5.63
CA ILE A 87 11.12 11.20 5.47
C ILE A 87 10.30 11.66 6.67
N CYS A 88 10.73 11.31 7.88
CA CYS A 88 10.13 11.80 9.12
C CYS A 88 10.80 13.11 9.57
N PRO A 89 10.07 13.99 10.27
CA PRO A 89 10.66 15.21 10.84
C PRO A 89 11.88 14.87 11.70
N GLN A 90 12.99 15.59 11.49
CA GLN A 90 14.24 15.44 12.24
C GLN A 90 14.83 14.02 12.23
N ASP A 91 14.45 13.18 11.26
CA ASP A 91 14.83 11.76 11.20
C ASP A 91 14.45 10.96 12.46
N GLN A 92 13.47 11.43 13.23
CA GLN A 92 12.94 10.74 14.39
C GLN A 92 11.91 9.70 13.94
N ALA A 93 12.38 8.46 13.78
CA ALA A 93 11.53 7.33 13.48
C ALA A 93 12.06 6.05 14.14
N VAL A 94 11.15 5.14 14.49
CA VAL A 94 11.47 3.86 15.12
C VAL A 94 11.20 2.68 14.20
N ILE A 95 11.76 1.51 14.55
CA ILE A 95 11.47 0.24 13.89
C ILE A 95 11.11 -0.78 14.95
N PRO A 96 9.88 -1.32 14.95
CA PRO A 96 9.49 -2.36 15.89
C PRO A 96 10.32 -3.63 15.70
N ILE A 97 10.72 -4.25 16.80
CA ILE A 97 11.50 -5.50 16.78
C ILE A 97 10.63 -6.68 16.32
N ALA A 98 9.37 -6.71 16.73
CA ALA A 98 8.49 -7.86 16.50
C ALA A 98 8.13 -8.08 15.03
N ALA A 99 7.87 -7.00 14.29
CA ALA A 99 7.51 -7.05 12.88
C ALA A 99 7.76 -5.70 12.20
N ASN A 100 8.26 -5.74 10.97
CA ASN A 100 8.48 -4.58 10.11
C ASN A 100 7.80 -4.70 8.75
N ARG A 101 7.00 -5.75 8.51
CA ARG A 101 6.25 -5.96 7.26
C ARG A 101 4.83 -6.37 7.59
N PHE A 102 3.89 -5.69 6.97
CA PHE A 102 2.45 -5.94 7.11
C PHE A 102 1.82 -5.98 5.72
N TYR A 103 0.74 -6.76 5.56
CA TYR A 103 0.07 -6.87 4.27
C TYR A 103 -1.43 -7.10 4.42
N SER A 104 -2.15 -6.80 3.34
CA SER A 104 -3.57 -7.13 3.17
C SER A 104 -3.83 -7.49 1.71
N SER A 105 -4.64 -8.51 1.47
CA SER A 105 -4.94 -9.00 0.12
C SER A 105 -6.43 -8.93 -0.19
N ARG A 106 -6.75 -8.62 -1.45
CA ARG A 106 -8.11 -8.61 -2.01
C ARG A 106 -8.08 -9.11 -3.45
N ARG A 107 -9.14 -9.77 -3.88
CA ARG A 107 -9.31 -10.23 -5.26
C ARG A 107 -10.09 -9.18 -6.05
N LEU A 108 -9.62 -8.90 -7.26
CA LEU A 108 -10.31 -8.15 -8.31
C LEU A 108 -10.72 -9.13 -9.40
N THR A 109 -12.01 -9.24 -9.68
CA THR A 109 -12.54 -10.09 -10.75
C THR A 109 -12.72 -9.28 -12.02
N VAL A 110 -12.10 -9.71 -13.11
CA VAL A 110 -12.29 -9.08 -14.42
C VAL A 110 -13.38 -9.84 -15.18
N VAL A 111 -14.40 -9.10 -15.65
CA VAL A 111 -15.56 -9.62 -16.40
C VAL A 111 -15.57 -9.17 -17.86
#